data_AF-P9WPI3-F1
#
_entry.id   AF-P9WPI3-F1
#
_cell.length_a   1.000
_cell.length_b   1.000
_cell.length_c   1.000
_cell.angle_alpha   90.00
_cell.angle_beta   90.00
_cell.angle_gamma   90.00
#
_symmetry.space_group_name_H-M   'P 1'
#
loop_
_entity.id
_entity.type
_entity.pdbx_description
1 polymer ?
#
loop_
_entity_poly.entity_id
_entity_poly.type
_entity_poly.pdbx_seq_one_letter_code
_entity_poly.pdbx_strand_id
1 'polypeptide(L)'
;MAGVGEGDSGGVERDDIGMVAASPVASRVNGKVDADVVGRFATCCRALGIAVYQRKRPPDLAAARSGFAALTRVAHDQCDAWTGLAAAGDQSIGVLEAASRTATTAGVLQRQVELADNALGFLYDTGLYLRFRATGPDDFHLAYAAALASTGGPEEFAKANHVVSGITERRAGWRAARWLAVVINYRAERWSDVVKLLTPMVNDPDLDEAFSHAAKITLGTALARLGMFAPALSYLEEPDGPVAVAAVDGALAKALVLRAHVDEESASEVLQDLYAAHPENEQVEQALSDTSFGIVTTTAGRIEARTDPWDPATEPGAEDFVDPAAHERKAALLHEAELQLAEFIGLDEVKRQVSRLKSSVAMELVRKQRGLTVAQRTHHLVFAGPPGTGKTTIARVVAKIYCGLGLLKRENIREVHRADLIGQHIGETEAKTNAIIDSALDGVLFLDEAYALVATGAKNDFGLVAIDTLLARMENDRDRLVVIIAGYRADLDKFLDTNEGLRSRFTRNIDFPSYTSHELVEIAHKMAEQRDSVFEQSALHDLEALFAKLAAESTPDTNGISRRSLDIAGNGRFVRNIVERSEEEREFRLDHSEHAGSGEFSDEELMTITADDVGRSVEPLLRGLGLSVRA
;
A
#
# COMPACT_ATOMS: atom_id res chain seq x y z
N MET A 1 -19.87 -14.95 -45.99
CA MET A 1 -19.47 -16.36 -46.17
C MET A 1 -19.98 -17.10 -44.94
N ALA A 2 -21.22 -17.61 -44.99
CA ALA A 2 -21.59 -19.01 -45.30
C ALA A 2 -21.06 -19.98 -44.23
N GLY A 3 -21.87 -20.75 -43.50
CA GLY A 3 -23.29 -21.01 -43.59
C GLY A 3 -23.83 -21.77 -42.36
N VAL A 4 -25.16 -21.78 -42.29
CA VAL A 4 -26.03 -22.50 -41.36
C VAL A 4 -26.00 -24.01 -41.64
N GLY A 5 -26.10 -24.84 -40.61
CA GLY A 5 -26.30 -26.28 -40.71
C GLY A 5 -27.19 -26.80 -39.59
N GLU A 6 -28.48 -26.97 -39.89
CA GLU A 6 -29.45 -27.77 -39.12
C GLU A 6 -29.46 -29.23 -39.60
N GLY A 7 -29.82 -30.14 -38.70
CA GLY A 7 -30.02 -31.58 -38.88
C GLY A 7 -29.59 -32.29 -37.59
N ASP A 8 -30.30 -33.21 -36.96
CA ASP A 8 -31.36 -34.09 -37.42
C ASP A 8 -32.12 -34.67 -36.20
N SER A 9 -33.31 -35.14 -36.51
CA SER A 9 -34.40 -35.80 -35.80
C SER A 9 -34.12 -36.85 -34.70
N GLY A 10 -35.14 -37.00 -33.83
CA GLY A 10 -35.29 -38.12 -32.90
C GLY A 10 -36.57 -37.99 -32.07
N GLY A 11 -37.72 -38.35 -32.64
CA GLY A 11 -39.04 -38.24 -31.99
C GLY A 11 -39.32 -39.36 -30.98
N VAL A 12 -40.12 -39.02 -29.97
CA VAL A 12 -40.94 -39.97 -29.19
C VAL A 12 -42.27 -39.26 -28.85
N GLU A 13 -43.38 -39.84 -29.33
CA GLU A 13 -44.76 -39.54 -28.95
C GLU A 13 -45.00 -39.82 -27.45
N ARG A 14 -45.80 -38.98 -26.76
CA ARG A 14 -47.14 -39.36 -26.26
C ARG A 14 -47.78 -38.33 -25.32
N ASP A 15 -49.07 -38.16 -25.59
CA ASP A 15 -50.18 -37.83 -24.70
C ASP A 15 -50.41 -36.39 -24.23
N ASP A 16 -51.26 -35.72 -25.03
CA ASP A 16 -52.28 -34.76 -24.63
C ASP A 16 -53.01 -35.16 -23.33
N ILE A 17 -52.86 -34.35 -22.28
CA ILE A 17 -53.89 -34.19 -21.25
C ILE A 17 -54.04 -32.70 -20.96
N GLY A 18 -55.15 -32.14 -21.46
CA GLY A 18 -55.54 -30.76 -21.19
C GLY A 18 -55.71 -30.50 -19.69
N MET A 19 -54.95 -29.53 -19.18
CA MET A 19 -55.25 -28.90 -17.90
C MET A 19 -56.09 -27.64 -18.14
N VAL A 20 -57.35 -27.76 -17.75
CA VAL A 20 -58.30 -26.66 -17.56
C VAL A 20 -57.65 -25.61 -16.64
N ALA A 21 -57.50 -24.39 -17.16
CA ALA A 21 -57.10 -23.22 -16.40
C ALA A 21 -58.18 -22.91 -15.35
N ALA A 22 -57.94 -23.31 -14.10
CA ALA A 22 -58.71 -22.86 -12.95
C ALA A 22 -58.20 -21.47 -12.54
N SER A 23 -59.06 -20.46 -12.68
CA SER A 23 -58.80 -19.08 -12.25
C SER A 23 -58.31 -19.03 -10.80
N PRO A 24 -57.31 -18.19 -10.47
CA PRO A 24 -56.81 -18.08 -9.11
C PRO A 24 -57.90 -17.47 -8.22
N VAL A 25 -58.39 -18.25 -7.26
CA VAL A 25 -59.24 -17.74 -6.18
C VAL A 25 -58.39 -16.77 -5.37
N ALA A 26 -58.78 -15.50 -5.34
CA ALA A 26 -58.09 -14.49 -4.56
C ALA A 26 -58.13 -14.89 -3.08
N SER A 27 -56.96 -14.90 -2.42
CA SER A 27 -56.81 -15.21 -0.98
C SER A 27 -57.47 -14.17 -0.05
N ARG A 28 -58.00 -13.09 -0.63
CA ARG A 28 -58.69 -12.01 0.06
C ARG A 28 -60.15 -11.95 -0.38
N VAL A 29 -61.06 -12.17 0.57
CA VAL A 29 -62.48 -11.85 0.44
C VAL A 29 -62.74 -10.59 1.29
N ASN A 30 -63.09 -9.46 0.66
CA ASN A 30 -63.31 -8.17 1.34
C ASN A 30 -62.14 -7.68 2.23
N GLY A 31 -60.89 -7.95 1.84
CA GLY A 31 -59.70 -7.54 2.60
C GLY A 31 -59.42 -8.37 3.85
N LYS A 32 -60.22 -9.40 4.14
CA LYS A 32 -59.96 -10.39 5.19
C LYS A 32 -59.36 -11.66 4.57
N VAL A 33 -58.40 -12.27 5.28
CA VAL A 33 -57.79 -13.55 4.90
C VAL A 33 -58.83 -14.66 5.04
N ASP A 34 -58.87 -15.58 4.07
CA ASP A 34 -59.75 -16.75 4.09
C ASP A 34 -59.53 -17.62 5.35
N ALA A 35 -60.61 -17.97 6.05
CA ALA A 35 -60.58 -18.80 7.24
C ALA A 35 -60.00 -20.21 6.97
N ASP A 36 -60.16 -20.76 5.76
CA ASP A 36 -59.56 -22.05 5.37
C ASP A 36 -58.03 -21.92 5.31
N VAL A 37 -57.51 -20.81 4.76
CA VAL A 37 -56.06 -20.52 4.72
C VAL A 37 -55.51 -20.42 6.15
N VAL A 38 -56.19 -19.73 7.05
CA VAL A 38 -55.81 -19.62 8.47
C VAL A 38 -55.81 -21.00 9.15
N GLY A 39 -56.85 -21.82 8.94
CA GLY A 39 -56.94 -23.17 9.51
C GLY A 39 -55.86 -24.14 9.01
N ARG A 40 -55.56 -24.08 7.70
CA ARG A 40 -54.45 -24.85 7.10
C ARG A 40 -53.11 -24.40 7.65
N PHE A 41 -52.87 -23.09 7.72
CA PHE A 41 -51.65 -22.52 8.30
C PHE A 41 -51.44 -22.96 9.76
N ALA A 42 -52.48 -22.90 10.61
CA ALA A 42 -52.44 -23.37 11.99
C ALA A 42 -52.03 -24.87 12.08
N THR A 43 -52.54 -25.68 11.16
CA THR A 43 -52.22 -27.12 11.09
C THR A 43 -50.77 -27.36 10.69
N CYS A 44 -50.27 -26.61 9.71
CA CYS A 44 -48.88 -26.69 9.27
C CYS A 44 -47.91 -26.20 10.36
N CYS A 45 -48.24 -25.13 11.09
CA CYS A 45 -47.44 -24.67 12.24
C CYS A 45 -47.34 -25.73 13.35
N ARG A 46 -48.45 -26.43 13.66
CA ARG A 46 -48.40 -27.55 14.62
C ARG A 46 -47.55 -28.71 14.11
N ALA A 47 -47.55 -28.98 12.80
CA ALA A 47 -46.68 -30.00 12.19
C ALA A 47 -45.19 -29.61 12.26
N LEU A 48 -44.84 -28.31 12.24
CA LEU A 48 -43.49 -27.84 12.58
C LEU A 48 -43.12 -28.01 14.07
N GLY A 49 -44.08 -28.43 14.91
CA GLY A 49 -43.92 -28.45 16.36
C GLY A 49 -44.05 -27.09 17.02
N ILE A 50 -44.61 -26.08 16.34
CA ILE A 50 -44.91 -24.77 16.94
C ILE A 50 -46.23 -24.85 17.71
N ALA A 51 -46.26 -24.25 18.90
CA ALA A 51 -47.49 -24.17 19.69
C ALA A 51 -48.46 -23.17 19.06
N VAL A 52 -49.71 -23.61 18.82
CA VAL A 52 -50.79 -22.78 18.28
C VAL A 52 -52.00 -22.92 19.19
N TYR A 53 -52.52 -21.81 19.72
CA TYR A 53 -53.58 -21.81 20.75
C TYR A 53 -53.28 -22.79 21.89
N GLN A 54 -52.05 -22.74 22.42
CA GLN A 54 -51.54 -23.64 23.49
C GLN A 54 -51.49 -25.13 23.14
N ARG A 55 -51.74 -25.51 21.87
CA ARG A 55 -51.62 -26.90 21.40
C ARG A 55 -50.34 -27.06 20.60
N LYS A 56 -49.46 -27.95 21.07
CA LYS A 56 -48.22 -28.36 20.40
C LYS A 56 -48.32 -29.84 20.01
N ARG A 57 -47.75 -30.22 18.87
CA ARG A 57 -47.56 -31.62 18.47
C ARG A 57 -46.07 -31.93 18.36
N PRO A 58 -45.65 -33.19 18.46
CA PRO A 58 -44.31 -33.59 18.02
C PRO A 58 -44.10 -33.14 16.57
N PRO A 59 -42.92 -32.61 16.21
CA PRO A 59 -42.65 -32.14 14.86
C PRO A 59 -42.69 -33.29 13.86
N ASP A 60 -43.41 -33.08 12.76
CA ASP A 60 -43.44 -33.90 11.55
C ASP A 60 -43.11 -32.99 10.36
N LEU A 61 -41.81 -32.89 10.05
CA LEU A 61 -41.31 -31.98 9.04
C LEU A 61 -41.76 -32.36 7.61
N ALA A 62 -42.01 -33.65 7.35
CA ALA A 62 -42.50 -34.10 6.05
C ALA A 62 -43.95 -33.63 5.84
N ALA A 63 -44.81 -33.83 6.85
CA ALA A 63 -46.17 -33.32 6.82
C ALA A 63 -46.21 -31.78 6.78
N ALA A 64 -45.35 -31.11 7.54
CA ALA A 64 -45.22 -29.65 7.50
C ALA A 64 -44.84 -29.17 6.10
N ARG A 65 -43.82 -29.77 5.48
CA ARG A 65 -43.36 -29.40 4.13
C ARG A 65 -44.45 -29.58 3.09
N SER A 66 -45.11 -30.74 3.07
CA SER A 66 -46.22 -30.99 2.14
C SER A 66 -47.40 -30.05 2.38
N GLY A 67 -47.70 -29.74 3.64
CA GLY A 67 -48.77 -28.81 4.04
C GLY A 67 -48.48 -27.38 3.59
N PHE A 68 -47.29 -26.87 3.88
CA PHE A 68 -46.89 -25.53 3.44
C PHE A 68 -46.76 -25.44 1.92
N ALA A 69 -46.24 -26.46 1.23
CA ALA A 69 -46.20 -26.48 -0.24
C ALA A 69 -47.59 -26.52 -0.90
N ALA A 70 -48.60 -27.09 -0.22
CA ALA A 70 -49.99 -26.97 -0.65
C ALA A 70 -50.56 -25.58 -0.32
N LEU A 71 -50.19 -25.01 0.82
CA LEU A 71 -50.64 -23.68 1.24
C LEU A 71 -50.11 -22.59 0.31
N THR A 72 -48.84 -22.64 -0.12
CA THR A 72 -48.25 -21.67 -1.04
C THR A 72 -48.90 -21.68 -2.42
N ARG A 73 -49.52 -22.79 -2.84
CA ARG A 73 -50.30 -22.86 -4.10
C ARG A 73 -51.62 -22.08 -4.02
N VAL A 74 -52.24 -22.00 -2.84
CA VAL A 74 -53.54 -21.32 -2.65
C VAL A 74 -53.35 -19.89 -2.11
N ALA A 75 -52.33 -19.68 -1.29
CA ALA A 75 -52.01 -18.42 -0.61
C ALA A 75 -50.60 -17.93 -0.98
N HIS A 76 -50.29 -17.88 -2.28
CA HIS A 76 -48.96 -17.52 -2.80
C HIS A 76 -48.53 -16.08 -2.45
N ASP A 77 -49.47 -15.20 -2.07
CA ASP A 77 -49.23 -13.83 -1.65
C ASP A 77 -48.93 -13.69 -0.14
N GLN A 78 -49.01 -14.79 0.63
CA GLN A 78 -48.81 -14.80 2.08
C GLN A 78 -47.38 -15.26 2.42
N CYS A 79 -46.55 -14.33 2.90
CA CYS A 79 -45.17 -14.59 3.30
C CYS A 79 -45.06 -15.74 4.30
N ASP A 80 -45.95 -15.78 5.29
CA ASP A 80 -45.92 -16.78 6.36
C ASP A 80 -46.02 -18.22 5.84
N ALA A 81 -46.69 -18.44 4.70
CA ALA A 81 -46.73 -19.76 4.05
C ALA A 81 -45.35 -20.15 3.48
N TRP A 82 -44.66 -19.20 2.85
CA TRP A 82 -43.29 -19.40 2.34
C TRP A 82 -42.27 -19.53 3.47
N THR A 83 -42.38 -18.73 4.54
CA THR A 83 -41.55 -18.85 5.74
C THR A 83 -41.73 -20.23 6.39
N GLY A 84 -42.95 -20.74 6.45
CA GLY A 84 -43.23 -22.09 6.93
C GLY A 84 -42.67 -23.20 6.05
N LEU A 85 -42.71 -23.03 4.73
CA LEU A 85 -42.10 -23.96 3.78
C LEU A 85 -40.57 -24.02 3.96
N ALA A 86 -39.93 -22.86 4.12
CA ALA A 86 -38.50 -22.74 4.43
C ALA A 86 -38.15 -23.36 5.80
N ALA A 87 -38.99 -23.15 6.82
CA ALA A 87 -38.83 -23.76 8.14
C ALA A 87 -39.01 -25.30 8.11
N ALA A 88 -39.79 -25.84 7.16
CA ALA A 88 -39.92 -27.27 6.91
C ALA A 88 -38.77 -27.86 6.07
N GLY A 89 -37.78 -27.03 5.70
CA GLY A 89 -36.53 -27.44 5.07
C GLY A 89 -36.44 -27.28 3.56
N ASP A 90 -37.41 -26.63 2.90
CA ASP A 90 -37.27 -26.23 1.48
C ASP A 90 -36.79 -24.78 1.41
N GLN A 91 -35.48 -24.60 1.30
CA GLN A 91 -34.82 -23.30 1.17
C GLN A 91 -34.28 -23.08 -0.24
N SER A 92 -34.97 -23.63 -1.25
CA SER A 92 -34.64 -23.35 -2.65
C SER A 92 -34.72 -21.85 -2.94
N ILE A 93 -33.94 -21.39 -3.94
CA ILE A 93 -33.91 -19.97 -4.31
C ILE A 93 -35.30 -19.41 -4.62
N GLY A 94 -36.17 -20.21 -5.25
CA GLY A 94 -37.55 -19.81 -5.54
C GLY A 94 -38.42 -19.61 -4.29
N VAL A 95 -38.23 -20.42 -3.24
CA VAL A 95 -38.94 -20.24 -1.96
C VAL A 95 -38.45 -18.98 -1.23
N LEU A 96 -37.14 -18.76 -1.19
CA LEU A 96 -36.54 -17.59 -0.54
C LEU A 96 -36.88 -16.29 -1.29
N GLU A 97 -36.87 -16.32 -2.63
CA GLU A 97 -37.35 -15.22 -3.46
C GLU A 97 -38.82 -14.91 -3.18
N ALA A 98 -39.68 -15.93 -3.11
CA ALA A 98 -41.10 -15.75 -2.83
C ALA A 98 -41.34 -15.17 -1.43
N ALA A 99 -40.60 -15.63 -0.40
CA ALA A 99 -40.65 -15.07 0.94
C ALA A 99 -40.19 -13.59 0.96
N SER A 100 -39.08 -13.28 0.28
CA SER A 100 -38.56 -11.92 0.11
C SER A 100 -39.56 -11.01 -0.60
N ARG A 101 -40.12 -11.44 -1.74
CA ARG A 101 -41.08 -10.67 -2.54
C ARG A 101 -42.40 -10.42 -1.79
N THR A 102 -42.84 -11.36 -0.97
CA THR A 102 -44.08 -11.26 -0.20
C THR A 102 -43.88 -10.69 1.21
N ALA A 103 -42.67 -10.28 1.58
CA ALA A 103 -42.30 -9.88 2.94
C ALA A 103 -43.21 -8.80 3.58
N THR A 104 -43.90 -7.98 2.78
CA THR A 104 -44.90 -7.01 3.25
C THR A 104 -46.11 -7.65 3.94
N THR A 105 -46.39 -8.92 3.70
CA THR A 105 -47.47 -9.70 4.35
C THR A 105 -46.96 -10.56 5.52
N ALA A 106 -45.70 -10.41 5.93
CA ALA A 106 -45.12 -11.15 7.04
C ALA A 106 -45.89 -10.93 8.36
N GLY A 107 -46.13 -12.02 9.06
CA GLY A 107 -46.84 -12.08 10.33
C GLY A 107 -48.37 -11.94 10.23
N VAL A 108 -48.94 -11.76 9.03
CA VAL A 108 -50.41 -11.64 8.86
C VAL A 108 -51.12 -12.92 9.30
N LEU A 109 -50.68 -14.09 8.82
CA LEU A 109 -51.24 -15.38 9.24
C LEU A 109 -50.83 -15.67 10.67
N GLN A 110 -49.58 -15.39 11.06
CA GLN A 110 -49.09 -15.61 12.43
C GLN A 110 -49.96 -14.93 13.49
N ARG A 111 -50.42 -13.70 13.23
CA ARG A 111 -51.34 -12.97 14.13
C ARG A 111 -52.73 -13.58 14.22
N GLN A 112 -53.25 -14.13 13.12
CA GLN A 112 -54.59 -14.78 13.13
C GLN A 112 -54.62 -16.04 13.99
N VAL A 113 -53.47 -16.68 14.19
CA VAL A 113 -53.33 -17.90 14.99
C VAL A 113 -52.56 -17.71 16.29
N GLU A 114 -52.35 -16.45 16.68
CA GLU A 114 -51.70 -16.07 17.94
C GLU A 114 -50.36 -16.79 18.18
N LEU A 115 -49.53 -16.90 17.13
CA LEU A 115 -48.16 -17.39 17.29
C LEU A 115 -47.36 -16.43 18.20
N ALA A 116 -46.50 -17.00 19.04
CA ALA A 116 -45.53 -16.21 19.78
C ALA A 116 -44.56 -15.50 18.81
N ASP A 117 -44.06 -14.34 19.23
CA ASP A 117 -43.09 -13.57 18.45
C ASP A 117 -41.87 -14.43 18.11
N ASN A 118 -41.41 -14.36 16.86
CA ASN A 118 -40.28 -15.14 16.33
C ASN A 118 -40.43 -16.67 16.45
N ALA A 119 -41.64 -17.19 16.70
CA ALA A 119 -41.88 -18.63 16.74
C ALA A 119 -41.71 -19.29 15.37
N LEU A 120 -42.16 -18.61 14.31
CA LEU A 120 -41.95 -19.04 12.94
C LEU A 120 -40.72 -18.35 12.35
N GLY A 121 -39.78 -19.16 11.87
CA GLY A 121 -38.57 -18.70 11.20
C GLY A 121 -37.69 -19.88 10.81
N PHE A 122 -36.63 -19.62 10.05
CA PHE A 122 -35.73 -20.65 9.55
C PHE A 122 -34.27 -20.20 9.65
N LEU A 123 -33.35 -21.16 9.77
CA LEU A 123 -31.91 -20.89 9.71
C LEU A 123 -31.46 -20.98 8.26
N TYR A 124 -30.78 -19.97 7.74
CA TYR A 124 -30.16 -19.97 6.42
C TYR A 124 -28.63 -19.89 6.54
N ASP A 125 -27.94 -20.48 5.57
CA ASP A 125 -26.49 -20.36 5.43
C ASP A 125 -26.15 -19.04 4.72
N THR A 126 -25.20 -18.29 5.26
CA THR A 126 -24.74 -17.05 4.61
C THR A 126 -23.89 -17.34 3.38
N GLY A 127 -23.34 -18.55 3.29
CA GLY A 127 -22.41 -18.98 2.24
C GLY A 127 -20.93 -18.85 2.63
N LEU A 128 -20.64 -18.28 3.80
CA LEU A 128 -19.29 -18.17 4.35
C LEU A 128 -19.38 -18.20 5.88
N TYR A 129 -18.97 -19.33 6.48
CA TYR A 129 -18.77 -19.57 7.91
C TYR A 129 -20.00 -19.48 8.85
N LEU A 130 -20.87 -18.48 8.68
CA LEU A 130 -21.95 -18.16 9.61
C LEU A 130 -23.32 -18.57 9.07
N ARG A 131 -24.23 -18.87 9.99
CA ARG A 131 -25.65 -19.13 9.71
C ARG A 131 -26.50 -18.15 10.50
N PHE A 132 -27.52 -17.60 9.88
CA PHE A 132 -28.42 -16.63 10.51
C PHE A 132 -29.86 -17.16 10.55
N ARG A 133 -30.65 -16.65 11.49
CA ARG A 133 -32.07 -16.99 11.63
C ARG A 133 -32.93 -15.89 11.02
N ALA A 134 -33.80 -16.25 10.09
CA ALA A 134 -34.76 -15.33 9.51
C ALA A 134 -36.12 -15.42 10.21
N THR A 135 -36.60 -14.31 10.75
CA THR A 135 -37.92 -14.21 11.40
C THR A 135 -38.74 -13.03 10.91
N GLY A 136 -38.12 -12.02 10.28
CA GLY A 136 -38.81 -10.85 9.75
C GLY A 136 -38.45 -10.48 8.31
N PRO A 137 -39.07 -9.41 7.77
CA PRO A 137 -38.93 -8.98 6.37
C PRO A 137 -37.49 -8.81 5.89
N ASP A 138 -36.70 -8.02 6.61
CA ASP A 138 -35.30 -7.77 6.25
C ASP A 138 -34.46 -9.06 6.29
N ASP A 139 -34.75 -9.99 7.21
CA ASP A 139 -34.05 -11.28 7.24
C ASP A 139 -34.40 -12.16 6.05
N PHE A 140 -35.65 -12.12 5.57
CA PHE A 140 -36.06 -12.84 4.36
C PHE A 140 -35.34 -12.29 3.12
N HIS A 141 -35.16 -10.98 3.05
CA HIS A 141 -34.36 -10.34 2.01
C HIS A 141 -32.88 -10.76 2.10
N LEU A 142 -32.28 -10.81 3.30
CA LEU A 142 -30.92 -11.31 3.49
C LEU A 142 -30.78 -12.80 3.11
N ALA A 143 -31.73 -13.64 3.51
CA ALA A 143 -31.72 -15.06 3.15
C ALA A 143 -31.77 -15.26 1.63
N TYR A 144 -32.59 -14.47 0.93
CA TYR A 144 -32.63 -14.47 -0.52
C TYR A 144 -31.31 -13.99 -1.16
N ALA A 145 -30.71 -12.91 -0.64
CA ALA A 145 -29.41 -12.43 -1.12
C ALA A 145 -28.28 -13.44 -0.87
N ALA A 146 -28.31 -14.19 0.24
CA ALA A 146 -27.37 -15.27 0.51
C ALA A 146 -27.51 -16.43 -0.48
N ALA A 147 -28.76 -16.76 -0.85
CA ALA A 147 -29.01 -17.77 -1.89
C ALA A 147 -28.50 -17.32 -3.26
N LEU A 148 -28.76 -16.06 -3.66
CA LEU A 148 -28.21 -15.47 -4.89
C LEU A 148 -26.68 -15.54 -4.91
N ALA A 149 -26.04 -15.08 -3.83
CA ALA A 149 -24.58 -15.12 -3.71
C ALA A 149 -24.01 -16.55 -3.70
N SER A 150 -24.82 -17.56 -3.39
CA SER A 150 -24.41 -18.98 -3.39
C SER A 150 -24.58 -19.66 -4.74
N THR A 151 -25.51 -19.19 -5.57
CA THR A 151 -25.59 -19.60 -6.98
C THR A 151 -24.31 -19.20 -7.73
N GLY A 152 -23.73 -18.05 -7.38
CA GLY A 152 -22.53 -17.51 -8.02
C GLY A 152 -22.84 -16.88 -9.38
N GLY A 153 -21.89 -16.11 -9.89
CA GLY A 153 -22.01 -15.39 -11.16
C GLY A 153 -22.08 -13.87 -10.96
N PRO A 154 -21.53 -13.06 -11.90
CA PRO A 154 -21.49 -11.61 -11.77
C PRO A 154 -22.88 -10.97 -11.61
N GLU A 155 -23.87 -11.44 -12.37
CA GLU A 155 -25.25 -10.92 -12.28
C GLU A 155 -25.90 -11.22 -10.94
N GLU A 156 -25.70 -12.43 -10.41
CA GLU A 156 -26.23 -12.89 -9.13
C GLU A 156 -25.60 -12.13 -7.97
N PHE A 157 -24.28 -11.87 -8.03
CA PHE A 157 -23.60 -11.01 -7.06
C PHE A 157 -24.12 -9.58 -7.10
N ALA A 158 -24.32 -9.01 -8.30
CA ALA A 158 -24.90 -7.67 -8.45
C ALA A 158 -26.33 -7.60 -7.88
N LYS A 159 -27.17 -8.60 -8.16
CA LYS A 159 -28.54 -8.72 -7.61
C LYS A 159 -28.52 -8.87 -6.09
N ALA A 160 -27.66 -9.73 -5.55
CA ALA A 160 -27.49 -9.92 -4.11
C ALA A 160 -27.05 -8.63 -3.43
N ASN A 161 -26.04 -7.94 -4.01
CA ASN A 161 -25.56 -6.67 -3.48
C ASN A 161 -26.66 -5.60 -3.49
N HIS A 162 -27.45 -5.49 -4.57
CA HIS A 162 -28.56 -4.54 -4.62
C HIS A 162 -29.56 -4.73 -3.46
N VAL A 163 -29.90 -5.97 -3.12
CA VAL A 163 -30.78 -6.29 -1.99
C VAL A 163 -30.13 -5.86 -0.65
N VAL A 164 -28.86 -6.20 -0.45
CA VAL A 164 -28.12 -5.89 0.79
C VAL A 164 -27.84 -4.40 0.97
N SER A 165 -27.49 -3.69 -0.11
CA SER A 165 -27.27 -2.24 -0.09
C SER A 165 -28.53 -1.50 0.35
N GLY A 166 -29.70 -1.86 -0.20
CA GLY A 166 -30.96 -1.24 0.21
C GLY A 166 -31.27 -1.42 1.69
N ILE A 167 -30.93 -2.56 2.29
CA ILE A 167 -31.06 -2.80 3.73
C ILE A 167 -30.05 -1.96 4.51
N THR A 168 -28.80 -1.94 4.06
CA THR A 168 -27.68 -1.25 4.74
C THR A 168 -27.91 0.27 4.77
N GLU A 169 -28.47 0.85 3.71
CA GLU A 169 -28.86 2.26 3.67
C GLU A 169 -29.90 2.61 4.74
N ARG A 170 -30.87 1.71 5.00
CA ARG A 170 -31.88 1.91 6.05
C ARG A 170 -31.35 1.58 7.45
N ARG A 171 -30.38 0.67 7.56
CA ARG A 171 -29.87 0.09 8.83
C ARG A 171 -28.34 -0.07 8.81
N ALA A 172 -27.61 1.04 8.74
CA ALA A 172 -26.16 1.07 8.50
C ALA A 172 -25.29 0.28 9.51
N GLY A 173 -25.80 0.03 10.73
CA GLY A 173 -25.10 -0.73 11.78
C GLY A 173 -25.51 -2.20 11.88
N TRP A 174 -26.37 -2.71 11.00
CA TRP A 174 -26.87 -4.08 11.15
C TRP A 174 -25.82 -5.12 10.72
N ARG A 175 -25.23 -5.79 11.72
CA ARG A 175 -24.13 -6.75 11.55
C ARG A 175 -24.41 -7.84 10.52
N ALA A 176 -25.63 -8.39 10.49
CA ALA A 176 -26.01 -9.44 9.54
C ALA A 176 -25.97 -8.97 8.08
N ALA A 177 -26.45 -7.74 7.81
CA ALA A 177 -26.38 -7.15 6.46
C ALA A 177 -24.94 -6.85 6.06
N ARG A 178 -24.12 -6.33 6.97
CA ARG A 178 -22.70 -6.07 6.70
C ARG A 178 -21.92 -7.37 6.45
N TRP A 179 -22.19 -8.44 7.22
CA TRP A 179 -21.61 -9.76 6.96
C TRP A 179 -21.99 -10.27 5.58
N LEU A 180 -23.27 -10.14 5.19
CA LEU A 180 -23.68 -10.59 3.87
C LEU A 180 -23.04 -9.78 2.74
N ALA A 181 -22.82 -8.47 2.92
CA ALA A 181 -22.02 -7.67 2.01
C ALA A 181 -20.57 -8.18 1.91
N VAL A 182 -19.97 -8.60 3.04
CA VAL A 182 -18.65 -9.24 3.06
C VAL A 182 -18.68 -10.54 2.24
N VAL A 183 -19.67 -11.42 2.43
CA VAL A 183 -19.76 -12.68 1.69
C VAL A 183 -19.88 -12.45 0.18
N ILE A 184 -20.71 -11.50 -0.24
CA ILE A 184 -20.89 -11.17 -1.66
C ILE A 184 -19.56 -10.68 -2.27
N ASN A 185 -18.87 -9.75 -1.59
CA ASN A 185 -17.58 -9.24 -2.06
C ASN A 185 -16.47 -10.30 -2.01
N TYR A 186 -16.47 -11.18 -1.01
CA TYR A 186 -15.51 -12.28 -0.89
C TYR A 186 -15.63 -13.25 -2.06
N ARG A 187 -16.87 -13.64 -2.41
CA ARG A 187 -17.13 -14.55 -3.55
C ARG A 187 -16.88 -13.91 -4.91
N ALA A 188 -17.05 -12.59 -5.02
CA ALA A 188 -16.70 -11.83 -6.21
C ALA A 188 -15.20 -11.41 -6.24
N GLU A 189 -14.37 -11.93 -5.33
CA GLU A 189 -12.94 -11.61 -5.21
C GLU A 189 -12.63 -10.10 -5.14
N ARG A 190 -13.53 -9.33 -4.52
CA ARG A 190 -13.36 -7.89 -4.27
C ARG A 190 -12.70 -7.65 -2.93
N TRP A 191 -11.47 -8.14 -2.79
CA TRP A 191 -10.74 -8.20 -1.52
C TRP A 191 -10.59 -6.84 -0.83
N SER A 192 -10.41 -5.75 -1.58
CA SER A 192 -10.32 -4.39 -1.01
C SER A 192 -11.61 -3.97 -0.32
N ASP A 193 -12.78 -4.36 -0.82
CA ASP A 193 -14.07 -4.08 -0.21
C ASP A 193 -14.34 -4.98 1.01
N VAL A 194 -13.90 -6.24 0.98
CA VAL A 194 -13.91 -7.12 2.15
C VAL A 194 -13.12 -6.50 3.31
N VAL A 195 -11.90 -6.01 3.04
CA VAL A 195 -11.07 -5.33 4.05
C VAL A 195 -11.78 -4.08 4.58
N LYS A 196 -12.33 -3.23 3.71
CA LYS A 196 -13.06 -2.00 4.11
C LYS A 196 -14.26 -2.32 5.01
N LEU A 197 -15.01 -3.38 4.72
CA LEU A 197 -16.19 -3.79 5.48
C LEU A 197 -15.83 -4.41 6.84
N LEU A 198 -14.76 -5.21 6.92
CA LEU A 198 -14.37 -5.94 8.12
C LEU A 198 -13.49 -5.15 9.09
N THR A 199 -12.62 -4.26 8.60
CA THR A 199 -11.69 -3.50 9.45
C THR A 199 -12.38 -2.79 10.63
N PRO A 200 -13.56 -2.15 10.46
CA PRO A 200 -14.24 -1.49 11.57
C PRO A 200 -14.89 -2.43 12.59
N MET A 201 -15.06 -3.73 12.27
CA MET A 201 -15.76 -4.69 13.14
C MET A 201 -14.86 -5.78 13.71
N VAL A 202 -13.72 -6.10 13.10
CA VAL A 202 -12.93 -7.29 13.47
C VAL A 202 -12.47 -7.25 14.93
N ASN A 203 -12.29 -6.05 15.48
CA ASN A 203 -11.90 -5.80 16.87
C ASN A 203 -13.08 -5.31 17.75
N ASP A 204 -14.33 -5.42 17.28
CA ASP A 204 -15.51 -5.10 18.09
C ASP A 204 -15.65 -6.15 19.22
N PRO A 205 -15.52 -5.75 20.50
CA PRO A 205 -15.57 -6.67 21.64
C PRO A 205 -16.97 -7.27 21.87
N ASP A 206 -18.01 -6.72 21.25
CA ASP A 206 -19.40 -7.18 21.40
C ASP A 206 -19.78 -8.27 20.36
N LEU A 207 -18.82 -8.77 19.58
CA LEU A 207 -19.03 -9.91 18.68
C LEU A 207 -19.01 -11.23 19.44
N ASP A 208 -19.91 -12.14 19.08
CA ASP A 208 -19.81 -13.52 19.56
C ASP A 208 -18.54 -14.19 18.98
N GLU A 209 -18.08 -15.22 19.67
CA GLU A 209 -16.81 -15.90 19.37
C GLU A 209 -16.77 -16.46 17.94
N ALA A 210 -17.89 -16.98 17.44
CA ALA A 210 -18.00 -17.52 16.08
C ALA A 210 -17.93 -16.42 15.03
N PHE A 211 -18.62 -15.29 15.25
CA PHE A 211 -18.56 -14.15 14.36
C PHE A 211 -17.16 -13.51 14.35
N SER A 212 -16.55 -13.31 15.52
CA SER A 212 -15.20 -12.75 15.64
C SER A 212 -14.18 -13.62 14.90
N HIS A 213 -14.23 -14.94 15.11
CA HIS A 213 -13.37 -15.88 14.42
C HIS A 213 -13.56 -15.82 12.90
N ALA A 214 -14.81 -15.91 12.42
CA ALA A 214 -15.12 -15.81 10.99
C ALA A 214 -14.62 -14.49 10.37
N ALA A 215 -14.78 -13.36 11.06
CA ALA A 215 -14.31 -12.06 10.61
C ALA A 215 -12.78 -11.98 10.51
N LYS A 216 -12.04 -12.51 11.49
CA LYS A 216 -10.57 -12.54 11.48
C LYS A 216 -10.02 -13.34 10.32
N ILE A 217 -10.50 -14.58 10.12
CA ILE A 217 -10.06 -15.46 9.01
C ILE A 217 -10.36 -14.81 7.66
N THR A 218 -11.56 -14.26 7.50
CA THR A 218 -11.97 -13.59 6.25
C THR A 218 -11.10 -12.37 5.96
N LEU A 219 -10.80 -11.54 6.97
CA LEU A 219 -9.95 -10.36 6.83
C LEU A 219 -8.50 -10.74 6.51
N GLY A 220 -7.93 -11.70 7.23
CA GLY A 220 -6.58 -12.20 6.99
C GLY A 220 -6.43 -12.74 5.57
N THR A 221 -7.41 -13.52 5.10
CA THR A 221 -7.44 -14.04 3.73
C THR A 221 -7.52 -12.93 2.69
N ALA A 222 -8.38 -11.92 2.89
CA ALA A 222 -8.50 -10.80 1.97
C ALA A 222 -7.20 -9.96 1.89
N LEU A 223 -6.53 -9.72 3.03
CA LEU A 223 -5.22 -9.06 3.08
C LEU A 223 -4.17 -9.88 2.32
N ALA A 224 -4.16 -11.20 2.51
CA ALA A 224 -3.24 -12.10 1.82
C ALA A 224 -3.43 -12.03 0.29
N ARG A 225 -4.69 -12.03 -0.17
CA ARG A 225 -5.04 -11.92 -1.60
C ARG A 225 -4.70 -10.54 -2.21
N LEU A 226 -4.57 -9.50 -1.39
CA LEU A 226 -4.06 -8.18 -1.80
C LEU A 226 -2.52 -8.09 -1.80
N GLY A 227 -1.81 -9.20 -1.54
CA GLY A 227 -0.35 -9.23 -1.40
C GLY A 227 0.16 -8.59 -0.10
N MET A 228 -0.73 -8.27 0.86
CA MET A 228 -0.38 -7.68 2.15
C MET A 228 -0.07 -8.78 3.16
N PHE A 229 1.03 -9.51 2.93
CA PHE A 229 1.37 -10.73 3.65
C PHE A 229 1.65 -10.54 5.15
N ALA A 230 2.45 -9.53 5.53
CA ALA A 230 2.74 -9.29 6.94
C ALA A 230 1.47 -8.94 7.76
N PRO A 231 0.58 -8.02 7.32
CA PRO A 231 -0.71 -7.82 7.96
C PRO A 231 -1.60 -9.07 7.95
N ALA A 232 -1.62 -9.83 6.85
CA ALA A 232 -2.40 -11.06 6.79
C ALA A 232 -1.98 -12.08 7.86
N LEU A 233 -0.67 -12.30 8.03
CA LEU A 233 -0.14 -13.20 9.05
C LEU A 233 -0.55 -12.77 10.45
N SER A 234 -0.64 -11.48 10.75
CA SER A 234 -1.10 -11.03 12.07
C SER A 234 -2.54 -11.45 12.43
N TYR A 235 -3.40 -11.71 11.43
CA TYR A 235 -4.76 -12.23 11.64
C TYR A 235 -4.86 -13.75 11.48
N LEU A 236 -3.85 -14.38 10.85
CA LEU A 236 -3.83 -15.81 10.52
C LEU A 236 -2.83 -16.60 11.39
N GLU A 237 -2.15 -15.96 12.33
CA GLU A 237 -1.14 -16.58 13.19
C GLU A 237 -1.71 -17.77 13.98
N GLU A 238 -2.89 -17.55 14.58
CA GLU A 238 -3.68 -18.56 15.31
C GLU A 238 -5.03 -18.73 14.59
N PRO A 239 -5.11 -19.61 13.57
CA PRO A 239 -6.33 -19.79 12.79
C PRO A 239 -7.41 -20.59 13.54
N ASP A 240 -7.10 -21.19 14.69
CA ASP A 240 -8.05 -22.00 15.44
C ASP A 240 -9.21 -21.18 16.02
N GLY A 241 -10.40 -21.79 16.07
CA GLY A 241 -11.56 -21.18 16.68
C GLY A 241 -12.85 -22.00 16.55
N PRO A 242 -13.99 -21.47 17.01
CA PRO A 242 -15.25 -22.21 17.11
C PRO A 242 -15.90 -22.57 15.76
N VAL A 243 -15.37 -22.06 14.64
CA VAL A 243 -15.89 -22.35 13.29
C VAL A 243 -14.87 -23.21 12.56
N ALA A 244 -15.08 -24.53 12.56
CA ALA A 244 -14.12 -25.50 12.03
C ALA A 244 -13.67 -25.22 10.58
N VAL A 245 -14.61 -24.88 9.69
CA VAL A 245 -14.30 -24.57 8.28
C VAL A 245 -13.40 -23.33 8.16
N ALA A 246 -13.65 -22.30 8.98
CA ALA A 246 -12.82 -21.10 9.00
C ALA A 246 -11.40 -21.39 9.52
N ALA A 247 -11.26 -22.31 10.48
CA ALA A 247 -9.94 -22.70 10.98
C ALA A 247 -9.11 -23.38 9.89
N VAL A 248 -9.72 -24.28 9.11
CA VAL A 248 -9.05 -24.95 7.98
C VAL A 248 -8.66 -23.95 6.90
N ASP A 249 -9.59 -23.08 6.49
CA ASP A 249 -9.33 -22.06 5.46
C ASP A 249 -8.26 -21.06 5.91
N GLY A 250 -8.27 -20.67 7.20
CA GLY A 250 -7.28 -19.80 7.82
C GLY A 250 -5.89 -20.42 7.85
N ALA A 251 -5.78 -21.69 8.24
CA ALA A 251 -4.51 -22.43 8.26
C ALA A 251 -3.94 -22.60 6.86
N LEU A 252 -4.79 -22.91 5.86
CA LEU A 252 -4.36 -22.97 4.46
C LEU A 252 -3.88 -21.60 3.98
N ALA A 253 -4.63 -20.53 4.24
CA ALA A 253 -4.22 -19.17 3.90
C ALA A 253 -2.88 -18.79 4.55
N LYS A 254 -2.67 -19.13 5.84
CA LYS A 254 -1.41 -18.95 6.56
C LYS A 254 -0.26 -19.65 5.82
N ALA A 255 -0.42 -20.93 5.49
CA ALA A 255 0.61 -21.69 4.78
C ALA A 255 0.99 -21.08 3.43
N LEU A 256 -0.01 -20.68 2.63
CA LEU A 256 0.25 -20.05 1.32
C LEU A 256 0.94 -18.69 1.46
N VAL A 257 0.64 -17.94 2.52
CA VAL A 257 1.33 -16.67 2.82
C VAL A 257 2.77 -16.92 3.28
N LEU A 258 3.01 -17.91 4.13
CA LEU A 258 4.37 -18.30 4.54
C LEU A 258 5.22 -18.68 3.33
N ARG A 259 4.67 -19.48 2.40
CA ARG A 259 5.33 -19.85 1.15
C ARG A 259 5.68 -18.64 0.29
N ALA A 260 4.78 -17.66 0.20
CA ALA A 260 4.98 -16.48 -0.64
C ALA A 260 5.88 -15.39 -0.02
N HIS A 261 6.00 -15.34 1.31
CA HIS A 261 6.61 -14.21 2.02
C HIS A 261 7.81 -14.56 2.90
N VAL A 262 7.87 -15.80 3.39
CA VAL A 262 8.87 -16.26 4.37
C VAL A 262 9.75 -17.32 3.70
N ASP A 263 9.33 -18.59 3.71
CA ASP A 263 10.02 -19.70 3.07
C ASP A 263 9.09 -20.93 2.93
N GLU A 264 9.52 -21.90 2.12
CA GLU A 264 8.79 -23.15 1.87
C GLU A 264 8.78 -24.08 3.09
N GLU A 265 9.82 -24.05 3.93
CA GLU A 265 9.96 -24.95 5.08
C GLU A 265 8.86 -24.68 6.11
N SER A 266 8.68 -23.42 6.47
CA SER A 266 7.61 -22.93 7.36
C SER A 266 6.22 -23.23 6.80
N ALA A 267 6.04 -23.12 5.48
CA ALA A 267 4.78 -23.44 4.82
C ALA A 267 4.49 -24.95 4.87
N SER A 268 5.50 -25.77 4.59
CA SER A 268 5.38 -27.23 4.60
C SER A 268 5.03 -27.75 5.99
N GLU A 269 5.59 -27.19 7.07
CA GLU A 269 5.23 -27.59 8.44
C GLU A 269 3.72 -27.40 8.69
N VAL A 270 3.20 -26.21 8.40
CA VAL A 270 1.75 -25.91 8.57
C VAL A 270 0.89 -26.79 7.67
N LEU A 271 1.30 -27.04 6.42
CA LEU A 271 0.55 -27.90 5.50
C LEU A 271 0.55 -29.37 5.93
N GLN A 272 1.63 -29.88 6.51
CA GLN A 272 1.69 -31.25 7.02
C GLN A 272 0.73 -31.44 8.20
N ASP A 273 0.73 -30.50 9.14
CA ASP A 273 -0.19 -30.50 10.28
C ASP A 273 -1.65 -30.42 9.80
N LEU A 274 -1.92 -29.53 8.84
CA LEU A 274 -3.25 -29.36 8.27
C LEU A 274 -3.73 -30.60 7.50
N TYR A 275 -2.85 -31.22 6.70
CA TYR A 275 -3.16 -32.45 5.97
C TYR A 275 -3.38 -33.63 6.93
N ALA A 276 -2.62 -33.72 8.03
CA ALA A 276 -2.82 -34.75 9.03
C ALA A 276 -4.19 -34.64 9.72
N ALA A 277 -4.69 -33.42 9.94
CA ALA A 277 -6.00 -33.16 10.51
C ALA A 277 -7.16 -33.30 9.49
N HIS A 278 -6.91 -32.96 8.22
CA HIS A 278 -7.91 -32.87 7.15
C HIS A 278 -7.40 -33.48 5.82
N PRO A 279 -7.13 -34.79 5.78
CA PRO A 279 -6.56 -35.46 4.60
C PRO A 279 -7.49 -35.45 3.38
N GLU A 280 -8.79 -35.18 3.59
CA GLU A 280 -9.80 -35.05 2.54
C GLU A 280 -9.78 -33.69 1.81
N ASN A 281 -9.01 -32.71 2.28
CA ASN A 281 -8.97 -31.39 1.67
C ASN A 281 -8.01 -31.34 0.48
N GLU A 282 -8.57 -31.39 -0.74
CA GLU A 282 -7.83 -31.40 -2.00
C GLU A 282 -6.86 -30.22 -2.16
N GLN A 283 -7.21 -29.01 -1.67
CA GLN A 283 -6.32 -27.85 -1.78
C GLN A 283 -5.09 -27.99 -0.88
N VAL A 284 -5.25 -28.60 0.29
CA VAL A 284 -4.14 -28.85 1.22
C VAL A 284 -3.22 -29.92 0.63
N GLU A 285 -3.78 -30.99 0.07
CA GLU A 285 -3.01 -32.03 -0.64
C GLU A 285 -2.24 -31.44 -1.84
N GLN A 286 -2.90 -30.60 -2.64
CA GLN A 286 -2.27 -29.95 -3.78
C GLN A 286 -1.17 -28.99 -3.34
N ALA A 287 -1.42 -28.18 -2.30
CA ALA A 287 -0.41 -27.26 -1.76
C ALA A 287 0.81 -28.02 -1.22
N LEU A 288 0.62 -29.19 -0.59
CA LEU A 288 1.71 -30.00 -0.06
C LEU A 288 2.50 -30.73 -1.16
N SER A 289 1.84 -31.16 -2.24
CA SER A 289 2.45 -31.92 -3.34
C SER A 289 3.08 -31.04 -4.43
N ASP A 290 2.60 -29.82 -4.60
CA ASP A 290 3.07 -28.86 -5.60
C ASP A 290 3.46 -27.52 -4.95
N THR A 291 4.77 -27.28 -4.85
CA THR A 291 5.31 -26.03 -4.29
C THR A 291 5.02 -24.80 -5.15
N SER A 292 4.57 -24.98 -6.41
CA SER A 292 4.12 -23.87 -7.26
C SER A 292 2.68 -23.44 -6.95
N PHE A 293 1.92 -24.27 -6.22
CA PHE A 293 0.62 -23.89 -5.71
C PHE A 293 0.79 -22.80 -4.66
N GLY A 294 0.38 -21.58 -5.00
CA GLY A 294 0.58 -20.41 -4.17
C GLY A 294 -0.67 -19.54 -4.11
N ILE A 295 -0.62 -18.51 -3.27
CA ILE A 295 -1.69 -17.52 -3.23
C ILE A 295 -1.65 -16.64 -4.47
N VAL A 296 -2.74 -16.65 -5.24
CA VAL A 296 -2.94 -15.70 -6.34
C VAL A 296 -3.26 -14.34 -5.74
N THR A 297 -2.43 -13.34 -6.06
CA THR A 297 -2.55 -11.97 -5.53
C THR A 297 -3.05 -10.98 -6.59
N THR A 298 -3.74 -9.96 -6.12
CA THR A 298 -4.16 -8.79 -6.89
C THR A 298 -3.93 -7.51 -6.09
N THR A 299 -4.34 -6.35 -6.61
CA THR A 299 -4.27 -5.06 -5.92
C THR A 299 -5.63 -4.37 -5.96
N ALA A 300 -5.88 -3.46 -5.01
CA ALA A 300 -7.12 -2.69 -4.98
C ALA A 300 -7.39 -1.97 -6.32
N GLY A 301 -6.34 -1.39 -6.93
CA GLY A 301 -6.44 -0.70 -8.21
C GLY A 301 -6.82 -1.63 -9.37
N ARG A 302 -6.30 -2.87 -9.40
CA ARG A 302 -6.67 -3.86 -10.42
C ARG A 302 -8.13 -4.29 -10.28
N ILE A 303 -8.59 -4.55 -9.05
CA ILE A 303 -10.00 -4.87 -8.76
C ILE A 303 -10.92 -3.73 -9.22
N GLU A 304 -10.54 -2.47 -8.95
CA GLU A 304 -11.32 -1.29 -9.34
C GLU A 304 -11.33 -1.07 -10.87
N ALA A 305 -10.31 -1.56 -11.58
CA ALA A 305 -10.20 -1.46 -13.03
C ALA A 305 -10.91 -2.59 -13.81
N ARG A 306 -11.58 -3.53 -13.12
CA ARG A 306 -12.43 -4.53 -13.76
C ARG A 306 -13.52 -3.87 -14.62
N THR A 307 -13.77 -4.39 -15.82
CA THR A 307 -14.86 -3.87 -16.66
C THR A 307 -16.24 -4.23 -16.08
N ASP A 308 -16.35 -5.40 -15.45
CA ASP A 308 -17.45 -5.74 -14.57
C ASP A 308 -16.93 -5.88 -13.13
N PRO A 309 -17.34 -4.99 -12.21
CA PRO A 309 -16.99 -5.06 -10.78
C PRO A 309 -17.15 -6.44 -10.12
N TRP A 310 -18.12 -7.24 -10.59
CA TRP A 310 -18.50 -8.54 -10.01
C TRP A 310 -17.88 -9.74 -10.71
N ASP A 311 -17.16 -9.53 -11.83
CA ASP A 311 -16.48 -10.59 -12.57
C ASP A 311 -14.95 -10.48 -12.42
N PRO A 312 -14.33 -11.34 -11.59
CA PRO A 312 -12.87 -11.40 -11.46
C PRO A 312 -12.14 -11.64 -12.79
N ALA A 313 -12.76 -12.31 -13.77
CA ALA A 313 -12.16 -12.60 -15.06
C ALA A 313 -11.96 -11.36 -15.94
N THR A 314 -12.62 -10.24 -15.60
CA THR A 314 -12.46 -8.96 -16.31
C THR A 314 -11.37 -8.07 -15.72
N GLU A 315 -10.63 -8.56 -14.73
CA GLU A 315 -9.51 -7.84 -14.12
C GLU A 315 -8.33 -7.72 -15.10
N PRO A 316 -7.76 -6.51 -15.31
CA PRO A 316 -6.60 -6.37 -16.17
C PRO A 316 -5.40 -7.14 -15.61
N GLY A 317 -4.60 -7.72 -16.50
CA GLY A 317 -3.33 -8.36 -16.13
C GLY A 317 -2.37 -7.37 -15.46
N ALA A 318 -1.42 -7.87 -14.67
CA ALA A 318 -0.44 -7.02 -14.00
C ALA A 318 0.41 -6.18 -14.97
N GLU A 319 0.60 -6.68 -16.20
CA GLU A 319 1.34 -5.98 -17.27
C GLU A 319 0.52 -4.86 -17.93
N ASP A 320 -0.80 -5.03 -18.01
CA ASP A 320 -1.71 -4.07 -18.66
C ASP A 320 -2.19 -2.97 -17.70
N PHE A 321 -2.11 -3.21 -16.39
CA PHE A 321 -2.56 -2.26 -15.38
C PHE A 321 -1.51 -1.16 -15.11
N VAL A 322 -1.78 0.04 -15.61
CA VAL A 322 -1.02 1.26 -15.25
C VAL A 322 -1.74 1.95 -14.09
N ASP A 323 -1.17 1.90 -12.88
CA ASP A 323 -1.67 2.63 -11.72
C ASP A 323 -1.65 4.16 -12.00
N PRO A 324 -2.80 4.82 -12.16
CA PRO A 324 -2.85 6.26 -12.42
C PRO A 324 -2.22 7.07 -11.28
N ALA A 325 -2.40 6.63 -10.02
CA ALA A 325 -1.82 7.29 -8.86
C ALA A 325 -0.29 7.15 -8.84
N ALA A 326 0.28 6.07 -9.39
CA ALA A 326 1.72 5.97 -9.59
C ALA A 326 2.21 6.97 -10.65
N HIS A 327 1.46 7.20 -11.73
CA HIS A 327 1.82 8.17 -12.76
C HIS A 327 1.79 9.61 -12.24
N GLU A 328 0.73 9.98 -11.50
CA GLU A 328 0.62 11.30 -10.87
C GLU A 328 1.72 11.55 -9.84
N ARG A 329 2.02 10.57 -8.97
CA ARG A 329 3.14 10.66 -8.01
C ARG A 329 4.48 10.87 -8.73
N LYS A 330 4.72 10.13 -9.80
CA LYS A 330 5.94 10.27 -10.63
C LYS A 330 6.05 11.66 -11.27
N ALA A 331 4.95 12.20 -11.78
CA ALA A 331 4.92 13.54 -12.34
C ALA A 331 5.16 14.62 -11.27
N ALA A 332 4.56 14.48 -10.08
CA ALA A 332 4.77 15.38 -8.95
C ALA A 332 6.24 15.38 -8.48
N LEU A 333 6.87 14.21 -8.36
CA LEU A 333 8.29 14.08 -8.01
C LEU A 333 9.20 14.76 -9.04
N LEU A 334 8.91 14.63 -10.34
CA LEU A 334 9.68 15.31 -11.39
C LEU A 334 9.57 16.83 -11.26
N HIS A 335 8.35 17.33 -11.03
CA HIS A 335 8.10 18.75 -10.87
C HIS A 335 8.81 19.32 -9.63
N GLU A 336 8.71 18.64 -8.50
CA GLU A 336 9.40 19.01 -7.27
C GLU A 336 10.93 19.04 -7.47
N ALA A 337 11.50 18.04 -8.15
CA ALA A 337 12.93 18.01 -8.41
C ALA A 337 13.40 19.16 -9.32
N GLU A 338 12.59 19.56 -10.31
CA GLU A 338 12.87 20.71 -11.16
C GLU A 338 12.83 22.03 -10.39
N LEU A 339 11.85 22.20 -9.50
CA LEU A 339 11.77 23.36 -8.61
C LEU A 339 12.98 23.43 -7.67
N GLN A 340 13.31 22.32 -7.00
CA GLN A 340 14.48 22.24 -6.14
C GLN A 340 15.77 22.57 -6.89
N LEU A 341 15.93 22.07 -8.12
CA LEU A 341 17.09 22.38 -8.95
C LEU A 341 17.16 23.87 -9.33
N ALA A 342 16.02 24.49 -9.62
CA ALA A 342 15.93 25.91 -9.96
C ALA A 342 16.26 26.83 -8.77
N GLU A 343 15.92 26.41 -7.54
CA GLU A 343 16.16 27.17 -6.31
C GLU A 343 17.64 27.28 -5.89
N PHE A 344 18.52 26.42 -6.40
CA PHE A 344 19.96 26.54 -6.11
C PHE A 344 20.50 27.84 -6.68
N ILE A 345 21.21 28.59 -5.84
CA ILE A 345 21.98 29.76 -6.28
C ILE A 345 23.19 29.26 -7.08
N GLY A 346 23.46 29.90 -8.22
CA GLY A 346 24.57 29.52 -9.08
C GLY A 346 24.45 28.11 -9.69
N LEU A 347 25.60 27.44 -9.84
CA LEU A 347 25.72 26.05 -10.32
C LEU A 347 25.12 25.80 -11.71
N ASP A 348 25.11 26.78 -12.60
CA ASP A 348 24.44 26.66 -13.91
C ASP A 348 24.93 25.47 -14.76
N GLU A 349 26.22 25.14 -14.68
CA GLU A 349 26.76 23.97 -15.37
C GLU A 349 26.23 22.66 -14.78
N VAL A 350 26.15 22.54 -13.45
CA VAL A 350 25.55 21.38 -12.77
C VAL A 350 24.08 21.25 -13.16
N LYS A 351 23.31 22.36 -13.13
CA LYS A 351 21.90 22.37 -13.54
C LYS A 351 21.72 21.88 -14.99
N ARG A 352 22.57 22.34 -15.92
CA ARG A 352 22.58 21.86 -17.31
C ARG A 352 22.92 20.38 -17.41
N GLN A 353 23.90 19.90 -16.67
CA GLN A 353 24.29 18.48 -16.66
C GLN A 353 23.18 17.59 -16.12
N VAL A 354 22.53 17.97 -15.02
CA VAL A 354 21.36 17.27 -14.47
C VAL A 354 20.20 17.24 -15.47
N SER A 355 19.91 18.35 -16.15
CA SER A 355 18.88 18.42 -17.19
C SER A 355 19.19 17.51 -18.40
N ARG A 356 20.46 17.41 -18.80
CA ARG A 356 20.90 16.46 -19.84
C ARG A 356 20.75 15.00 -19.40
N LEU A 357 21.06 14.69 -18.13
CA LEU A 357 20.86 13.36 -17.56
C LEU A 357 19.38 12.98 -17.57
N LYS A 358 18.50 13.88 -17.10
CA LYS A 358 17.04 13.72 -17.16
C LYS A 358 16.58 13.38 -18.58
N SER A 359 16.99 14.20 -19.55
CA SER A 359 16.60 14.03 -20.95
C SER A 359 17.08 12.71 -21.54
N SER A 360 18.32 12.30 -21.22
CA SER A 360 18.86 11.02 -21.69
C SER A 360 18.07 9.83 -21.14
N VAL A 361 17.71 9.83 -19.86
CA VAL A 361 16.95 8.74 -19.24
C VAL A 361 15.51 8.72 -19.77
N ALA A 362 14.87 9.89 -19.89
CA ALA A 362 13.53 9.98 -20.45
C ALA A 362 13.44 9.39 -21.87
N MET A 363 14.38 9.75 -22.75
CA MET A 363 14.42 9.20 -24.11
C MET A 363 14.78 7.72 -24.15
N GLU A 364 15.62 7.24 -23.23
CA GLU A 364 15.90 5.81 -23.09
C GLU A 364 14.64 5.01 -22.75
N LEU A 365 13.87 5.46 -21.77
CA LEU A 365 12.62 4.80 -21.35
C LEU A 365 11.57 4.81 -22.47
N VAL A 366 11.40 5.94 -23.16
CA VAL A 366 10.50 6.03 -24.34
C VAL A 366 10.93 5.05 -25.44
N ARG A 367 12.23 4.88 -25.68
CA ARG A 367 12.74 3.91 -26.65
C ARG A 367 12.48 2.47 -26.21
N LYS A 368 12.75 2.14 -24.94
CA LYS A 368 12.44 0.81 -24.36
C LYS A 368 10.96 0.47 -24.49
N GLN A 369 10.07 1.39 -24.14
CA GLN A 369 8.61 1.21 -24.25
C GLN A 369 8.14 0.95 -25.70
N ARG A 370 8.87 1.45 -26.70
CA ARG A 370 8.58 1.21 -28.12
C ARG A 370 9.29 -0.02 -28.68
N GLY A 371 9.90 -0.85 -27.83
CA GLY A 371 10.67 -2.03 -28.24
C GLY A 371 11.95 -1.71 -29.02
N LEU A 372 12.42 -0.46 -29.00
CA LEU A 372 13.64 -0.07 -29.68
C LEU A 372 14.85 -0.45 -28.84
N THR A 373 15.90 -0.95 -29.50
CA THR A 373 17.18 -1.20 -28.84
C THR A 373 17.72 0.10 -28.25
N VAL A 374 18.12 0.03 -26.98
CA VAL A 374 18.80 1.09 -26.25
C VAL A 374 20.16 0.58 -25.81
N ALA A 375 21.16 1.45 -25.85
CA ALA A 375 22.46 1.13 -25.27
C ALA A 375 22.27 0.90 -23.76
N GLN A 376 22.78 -0.22 -23.27
CA GLN A 376 22.84 -0.51 -21.85
C GLN A 376 23.87 0.41 -21.19
N ARG A 377 23.44 1.62 -20.84
CA ARG A 377 24.32 2.62 -20.22
C ARG A 377 24.26 2.47 -18.71
N THR A 378 25.41 2.63 -18.07
CA THR A 378 25.45 2.84 -16.63
C THR A 378 24.86 4.21 -16.27
N HIS A 379 24.13 4.25 -15.15
CA HIS A 379 23.54 5.44 -14.56
C HIS A 379 24.30 5.93 -13.32
N HIS A 380 25.40 5.28 -12.96
CA HIS A 380 26.25 5.72 -11.84
C HIS A 380 26.96 7.02 -12.18
N LEU A 381 27.20 7.87 -11.16
CA LEU A 381 27.68 9.23 -11.34
C LEU A 381 28.89 9.53 -10.44
N VAL A 382 29.80 10.36 -10.94
CA VAL A 382 30.89 10.96 -10.15
C VAL A 382 30.57 12.41 -9.88
N PHE A 383 30.47 12.80 -8.61
CA PHE A 383 30.26 14.18 -8.19
C PHE A 383 31.60 14.77 -7.72
N ALA A 384 32.27 15.48 -8.61
CA ALA A 384 33.62 15.98 -8.37
C ALA A 384 33.59 17.47 -8.00
N GLY A 385 34.06 17.83 -6.81
CA GLY A 385 34.24 19.22 -6.43
C GLY A 385 34.42 19.46 -4.93
N PRO A 386 34.78 20.69 -4.54
CA PRO A 386 35.07 21.05 -3.15
C PRO A 386 33.88 20.83 -2.19
N PRO A 387 34.10 20.74 -0.87
CA PRO A 387 33.04 20.65 0.12
C PRO A 387 32.15 21.90 0.10
N GLY A 388 30.87 21.71 0.42
CA GLY A 388 29.88 22.78 0.49
C GLY A 388 29.41 23.35 -0.85
N THR A 389 29.61 22.65 -1.97
CA THR A 389 29.12 23.03 -3.31
C THR A 389 27.78 22.39 -3.69
N GLY A 390 27.08 21.77 -2.73
CA GLY A 390 25.73 21.21 -2.96
C GLY A 390 25.65 19.77 -3.48
N LYS A 391 26.77 19.02 -3.54
CA LYS A 391 26.82 17.63 -4.02
C LYS A 391 25.72 16.71 -3.45
N THR A 392 25.62 16.62 -2.13
CA THR A 392 24.64 15.77 -1.44
C THR A 392 23.21 16.19 -1.75
N THR A 393 22.94 17.50 -1.82
CA THR A 393 21.60 18.01 -2.10
C THR A 393 21.21 17.78 -3.57
N ILE A 394 22.14 17.95 -4.51
CA ILE A 394 21.92 17.60 -5.93
C ILE A 394 21.74 16.09 -6.11
N ALA A 395 22.38 15.24 -5.30
CA ALA A 395 22.16 13.80 -5.35
C ALA A 395 20.71 13.42 -5.01
N ARG A 396 20.09 14.11 -4.04
CA ARG A 396 18.65 13.96 -3.72
C ARG A 396 17.76 14.39 -4.90
N VAL A 397 18.10 15.48 -5.58
CA VAL A 397 17.40 15.93 -6.79
C VAL A 397 17.49 14.88 -7.89
N VAL A 398 18.68 14.31 -8.13
CA VAL A 398 18.86 13.23 -9.11
C VAL A 398 18.03 11.99 -8.74
N ALA A 399 17.99 11.60 -7.46
CA ALA A 399 17.18 10.48 -7.00
C ALA A 399 15.69 10.68 -7.32
N LYS A 400 15.15 11.88 -7.04
CA LYS A 400 13.76 12.24 -7.38
C LYS A 400 13.52 12.23 -8.89
N ILE A 401 14.45 12.75 -9.69
CA ILE A 401 14.33 12.71 -11.16
C ILE A 401 14.27 11.27 -11.66
N TYR A 402 15.17 10.39 -11.19
CA TYR A 402 15.22 9.00 -11.64
C TYR A 402 13.99 8.21 -11.18
N CYS A 403 13.48 8.45 -9.96
CA CYS A 403 12.23 7.86 -9.49
C CYS A 403 11.03 8.37 -10.29
N GLY A 404 10.93 9.68 -10.50
CA GLY A 404 9.85 10.30 -11.25
C GLY A 404 9.83 9.94 -12.74
N LEU A 405 10.98 9.65 -13.35
CA LEU A 405 11.04 9.05 -14.69
C LEU A 405 10.67 7.56 -14.69
N GLY A 406 10.73 6.88 -13.54
CA GLY A 406 10.48 5.45 -13.40
C GLY A 406 11.71 4.57 -13.62
N LEU A 407 12.92 5.12 -13.58
CA LEU A 407 14.17 4.36 -13.58
C LEU A 407 14.41 3.69 -12.22
N LEU A 408 14.13 4.40 -11.13
CA LEU A 408 14.16 3.90 -9.76
C LEU A 408 12.73 3.76 -9.22
N LYS A 409 12.49 2.87 -8.26
CA LYS A 409 11.15 2.73 -7.65
C LYS A 409 10.94 3.68 -6.48
N ARG A 410 12.03 4.16 -5.88
CA ARG A 410 12.05 5.04 -4.72
C ARG A 410 13.01 6.20 -4.97
N GLU A 411 12.70 7.35 -4.40
CA GLU A 411 13.50 8.57 -4.40
C GLU A 411 14.50 8.65 -3.24
N ASN A 412 14.63 7.56 -2.46
CA ASN A 412 15.50 7.50 -1.30
C ASN A 412 16.99 7.56 -1.69
N ILE A 413 17.76 8.16 -0.81
CA ILE A 413 19.22 8.20 -0.86
C ILE A 413 19.78 7.61 0.42
N ARG A 414 20.74 6.69 0.28
CA ARG A 414 21.52 6.15 1.39
C ARG A 414 22.89 6.81 1.34
N GLU A 415 23.13 7.75 2.24
CA GLU A 415 24.44 8.40 2.40
C GLU A 415 25.35 7.55 3.28
N VAL A 416 26.60 7.38 2.84
CA VAL A 416 27.56 6.41 3.39
C VAL A 416 28.96 7.00 3.32
N HIS A 417 29.74 6.77 4.38
CA HIS A 417 31.16 7.05 4.45
C HIS A 417 31.97 5.75 4.59
N ARG A 418 33.30 5.83 4.50
CA ARG A 418 34.20 4.66 4.69
C ARG A 418 33.90 3.92 5.99
N ALA A 419 33.70 4.63 7.10
CA ALA A 419 33.48 4.03 8.41
C ALA A 419 32.24 3.11 8.46
N ASP A 420 31.24 3.35 7.61
CA ASP A 420 30.02 2.56 7.55
C ASP A 420 30.23 1.23 6.80
N LEU A 421 31.14 1.23 5.81
CA LEU A 421 31.41 0.06 4.96
C LEU A 421 32.42 -0.92 5.58
N ILE A 422 33.39 -0.41 6.34
CA ILE A 422 34.52 -1.20 6.82
C ILE A 422 34.20 -1.88 8.16
N GLY A 423 34.32 -3.21 8.18
CA GLY A 423 34.26 -4.03 9.39
C GLY A 423 35.57 -4.04 10.17
N GLN A 424 35.51 -4.46 11.44
CA GLN A 424 36.69 -4.65 12.28
C GLN A 424 37.29 -6.06 12.10
N HIS A 425 36.49 -7.01 11.63
CA HIS A 425 36.87 -8.42 11.46
C HIS A 425 36.85 -8.89 10.00
N ILE A 426 37.60 -9.95 9.70
CA ILE A 426 37.62 -10.58 8.37
C ILE A 426 36.21 -11.08 8.01
N GLY A 427 35.73 -10.77 6.81
CA GLY A 427 34.39 -11.11 6.32
C GLY A 427 33.28 -10.12 6.71
N GLU A 428 33.49 -9.32 7.76
CA GLU A 428 32.49 -8.35 8.23
C GLU A 428 32.28 -7.19 7.24
N THR A 429 33.35 -6.75 6.57
CA THR A 429 33.29 -5.68 5.55
C THR A 429 32.37 -6.03 4.38
N GLU A 430 32.42 -7.27 3.89
CA GLU A 430 31.55 -7.73 2.80
C GLU A 430 30.08 -7.76 3.26
N ALA A 431 29.81 -8.30 4.45
CA ALA A 431 28.46 -8.34 5.01
C ALA A 431 27.89 -6.92 5.24
N LYS A 432 28.66 -6.01 5.83
CA LYS A 432 28.28 -4.60 6.04
C LYS A 432 28.03 -3.88 4.72
N THR A 433 28.91 -4.05 3.75
CA THR A 433 28.78 -3.44 2.43
C THR A 433 27.51 -3.94 1.73
N ASN A 434 27.24 -5.24 1.75
CA ASN A 434 26.01 -5.81 1.19
C ASN A 434 24.77 -5.28 1.89
N ALA A 435 24.73 -5.27 3.23
CA ALA A 435 23.58 -4.76 3.99
C ALA A 435 23.28 -3.28 3.68
N ILE A 436 24.32 -2.46 3.53
CA ILE A 436 24.18 -1.06 3.11
C ILE A 436 23.64 -0.96 1.69
N ILE A 437 24.16 -1.75 0.75
CA ILE A 437 23.68 -1.78 -0.63
C ILE A 437 22.22 -2.24 -0.70
N ASP A 438 21.84 -3.27 0.04
CA ASP A 438 20.48 -3.78 0.13
C ASP A 438 19.51 -2.71 0.64
N SER A 439 19.95 -1.90 1.62
CA SER A 439 19.18 -0.75 2.12
C SER A 439 19.01 0.38 1.09
N ALA A 440 19.89 0.44 0.09
CA ALA A 440 19.88 1.44 -0.98
C ALA A 440 19.23 0.95 -2.29
N LEU A 441 18.84 -0.32 -2.36
CA LEU A 441 18.18 -0.89 -3.54
C LEU A 441 16.88 -0.14 -3.88
N ASP A 442 16.58 -0.14 -5.18
CA ASP A 442 15.50 0.61 -5.80
C ASP A 442 15.61 2.15 -5.65
N GLY A 443 16.80 2.65 -5.27
CA GLY A 443 17.13 4.04 -4.99
C GLY A 443 18.60 4.41 -5.31
N VAL A 444 19.13 5.39 -4.56
CA VAL A 444 20.50 5.91 -4.74
C VAL A 444 21.39 5.60 -3.54
N LEU A 445 22.60 5.09 -3.80
CA LEU A 445 23.67 4.95 -2.81
C LEU A 445 24.71 6.06 -3.02
N PHE A 446 24.91 6.93 -2.03
CA PHE A 446 25.82 8.07 -2.11
C PHE A 446 27.04 7.86 -1.20
N LEU A 447 28.22 7.67 -1.80
CA LEU A 447 29.49 7.51 -1.10
C LEU A 447 30.24 8.84 -1.11
N ASP A 448 30.25 9.52 0.03
CA ASP A 448 31.04 10.74 0.18
C ASP A 448 32.51 10.41 0.50
N GLU A 449 33.42 11.19 -0.07
CA GLU A 449 34.86 10.96 -0.01
C GLU A 449 35.27 9.53 -0.38
N ALA A 450 34.72 8.97 -1.47
CA ALA A 450 34.90 7.57 -1.85
C ALA A 450 36.38 7.12 -1.96
N TYR A 451 37.28 8.06 -2.30
CA TYR A 451 38.73 7.84 -2.34
C TYR A 451 39.32 7.37 -1.00
N ALA A 452 38.63 7.67 0.11
CA ALA A 452 39.03 7.19 1.43
C ALA A 452 39.10 5.66 1.47
N LEU A 453 38.35 4.91 0.65
CA LEU A 453 38.37 3.44 0.60
C LEU A 453 39.72 2.85 0.13
N VAL A 454 40.56 3.61 -0.56
CA VAL A 454 41.88 3.14 -1.03
C VAL A 454 43.01 3.62 -0.10
N ALA A 455 42.71 4.50 0.87
CA ALA A 455 43.71 5.17 1.68
C ALA A 455 44.20 4.31 2.87
N THR A 456 45.49 3.93 2.83
CA THR A 456 46.54 4.25 3.84
C THR A 456 47.76 3.32 3.80
N GLY A 457 47.84 2.34 2.88
CA GLY A 457 48.99 1.43 2.83
C GLY A 457 49.10 0.51 4.06
N ALA A 458 48.05 0.45 4.88
CA ALA A 458 47.96 -0.51 5.97
C ALA A 458 47.79 -1.92 5.41
N LYS A 459 48.62 -2.87 5.86
CA LYS A 459 48.60 -4.28 5.42
C LYS A 459 47.25 -4.99 5.63
N ASN A 460 46.38 -4.42 6.46
CA ASN A 460 45.07 -4.99 6.83
C ASN A 460 43.90 -4.08 6.40
N ASP A 461 44.04 -3.30 5.32
CA ASP A 461 42.96 -2.45 4.84
C ASP A 461 41.92 -3.28 4.05
N PHE A 462 40.72 -3.42 4.61
CA PHE A 462 39.58 -4.09 3.98
C PHE A 462 38.84 -3.23 2.94
N GLY A 463 39.32 -2.02 2.65
CA GLY A 463 38.72 -1.13 1.66
C GLY A 463 38.58 -1.72 0.26
N LEU A 464 39.55 -2.54 -0.17
CA LEU A 464 39.47 -3.25 -1.45
C LEU A 464 38.30 -4.24 -1.49
N VAL A 465 38.00 -4.93 -0.38
CA VAL A 465 36.87 -5.86 -0.28
C VAL A 465 35.54 -5.12 -0.46
N ALA A 466 35.40 -3.93 0.14
CA ALA A 466 34.22 -3.09 -0.04
C ALA A 466 34.07 -2.63 -1.50
N ILE A 467 35.17 -2.27 -2.17
CA ILE A 467 35.17 -1.89 -3.59
C ILE A 467 34.75 -3.05 -4.48
N ASP A 468 35.30 -4.24 -4.27
CA ASP A 468 34.97 -5.43 -5.06
C ASP A 468 33.50 -5.83 -4.90
N THR A 469 33.00 -5.77 -3.65
CA THR A 469 31.57 -5.99 -3.35
C THR A 469 30.71 -4.96 -4.06
N LEU A 470 31.07 -3.67 -3.99
CA LEU A 470 30.34 -2.58 -4.64
C LEU A 470 30.30 -2.76 -6.17
N LEU A 471 31.42 -3.11 -6.80
CA LEU A 471 31.51 -3.33 -8.26
C LEU A 471 30.61 -4.48 -8.72
N ALA A 472 30.59 -5.59 -7.97
CA ALA A 472 29.72 -6.74 -8.25
C ALA A 472 28.24 -6.35 -8.17
N ARG A 473 27.84 -5.66 -7.09
CA ARG A 473 26.46 -5.20 -6.91
C ARG A 473 26.04 -4.14 -7.93
N MET A 474 26.94 -3.24 -8.34
CA MET A 474 26.70 -2.29 -9.43
C MET A 474 26.44 -2.97 -10.78
N GLU A 475 26.86 -4.23 -10.99
CA GLU A 475 26.54 -4.98 -12.22
C GLU A 475 25.22 -5.70 -12.08
N ASN A 476 25.09 -6.45 -10.98
CA ASN A 476 23.96 -7.34 -10.74
C ASN A 476 22.66 -6.57 -10.50
N ASP A 477 22.73 -5.41 -9.85
CA ASP A 477 21.59 -4.58 -9.47
C ASP A 477 21.48 -3.29 -10.29
N ARG A 478 22.13 -3.22 -11.46
CA ARG A 478 22.21 -2.03 -12.33
C ARG A 478 20.87 -1.36 -12.68
N ASP A 479 19.78 -2.12 -12.70
CA ASP A 479 18.43 -1.62 -13.03
C ASP A 479 17.67 -1.16 -11.77
N ARG A 480 18.23 -1.38 -10.57
CA ARG A 480 17.63 -1.06 -9.27
C ARG A 480 18.49 -0.12 -8.44
N LEU A 481 19.77 0.02 -8.73
CA LEU A 481 20.72 0.75 -7.90
C LEU A 481 21.47 1.79 -8.73
N VAL A 482 21.49 3.04 -8.24
CA VAL A 482 22.38 4.07 -8.75
C VAL A 482 23.38 4.47 -7.67
N VAL A 483 24.66 4.20 -7.92
CA VAL A 483 25.75 4.64 -7.05
C VAL A 483 26.27 6.02 -7.50
N ILE A 484 26.41 6.93 -6.55
CA ILE A 484 27.04 8.24 -6.74
C ILE A 484 28.25 8.31 -5.82
N ILE A 485 29.45 8.49 -6.39
CA ILE A 485 30.66 8.75 -5.60
C ILE A 485 30.96 10.25 -5.59
N ALA A 486 31.37 10.79 -4.45
CA ALA A 486 31.67 12.21 -4.29
C ALA A 486 33.05 12.45 -3.69
N GLY A 487 33.64 13.62 -3.99
CA GLY A 487 34.98 13.97 -3.54
C GLY A 487 35.66 15.05 -4.38
N TYR A 488 36.92 15.34 -4.07
CA TYR A 488 37.76 16.21 -4.89
C TYR A 488 38.16 15.52 -6.19
N ARG A 489 38.17 16.26 -7.29
CA ARG A 489 38.44 15.72 -8.64
C ARG A 489 39.72 14.89 -8.72
N ALA A 490 40.83 15.45 -8.25
CA ALA A 490 42.14 14.78 -8.31
C ALA A 490 42.20 13.49 -7.46
N ASP A 491 41.48 13.45 -6.34
CA ASP A 491 41.47 12.29 -5.45
C ASP A 491 40.52 11.20 -5.99
N LEU A 492 39.39 11.60 -6.58
CA LEU A 492 38.50 10.70 -7.30
C LEU A 492 39.16 10.12 -8.56
N ASP A 493 39.93 10.90 -9.32
CA ASP A 493 40.65 10.39 -10.48
C ASP A 493 41.65 9.30 -10.07
N LYS A 494 42.42 9.50 -8.98
CA LYS A 494 43.30 8.47 -8.39
C LYS A 494 42.53 7.23 -7.91
N PHE A 495 41.37 7.44 -7.29
CA PHE A 495 40.51 6.34 -6.84
C PHE A 495 40.02 5.49 -8.02
N LEU A 496 39.53 6.14 -9.08
CA LEU A 496 39.07 5.46 -10.30
C LEU A 496 40.23 4.74 -11.02
N ASP A 497 41.44 5.28 -10.98
CA ASP A 497 42.65 4.65 -11.52
C ASP A 497 43.12 3.40 -10.78
N THR A 498 42.56 3.12 -9.60
CA THR A 498 42.93 1.94 -8.80
C THR A 498 42.40 0.64 -9.40
N ASN A 499 41.29 0.70 -10.15
CA ASN A 499 40.66 -0.48 -10.76
C ASN A 499 39.92 -0.10 -12.05
N GLU A 500 40.24 -0.78 -13.16
CA GLU A 500 39.58 -0.57 -14.46
C GLU A 500 38.05 -0.73 -14.38
N GLY A 501 37.56 -1.63 -13.52
CA GLY A 501 36.14 -1.83 -13.24
C GLY A 501 35.45 -0.55 -12.75
N LEU A 502 36.10 0.25 -11.91
CA LEU A 502 35.57 1.53 -11.44
C LEU A 502 35.44 2.52 -12.60
N ARG A 503 36.49 2.71 -13.41
CA ARG A 503 36.44 3.57 -14.61
C ARG A 503 35.34 3.15 -15.58
N SER A 504 35.14 1.85 -15.77
CA SER A 504 34.12 1.34 -16.69
C SER A 504 32.68 1.63 -16.26
N ARG A 505 32.43 1.69 -14.93
CA ARG A 505 31.10 1.92 -14.35
C ARG A 505 30.80 3.38 -14.06
N PHE A 506 31.82 4.20 -13.84
CA PHE A 506 31.69 5.64 -13.61
C PHE A 506 32.04 6.42 -14.88
N THR A 507 31.17 6.34 -15.88
CA THR A 507 31.37 7.00 -17.19
C THR A 507 30.84 8.43 -17.28
N ARG A 508 30.13 8.89 -16.24
CA ARG A 508 29.44 10.18 -16.21
C ARG A 508 29.86 10.96 -14.98
N ASN A 509 30.27 12.20 -15.21
CA ASN A 509 30.74 13.10 -14.16
C ASN A 509 29.86 14.34 -14.12
N ILE A 510 29.62 14.83 -12.90
CA ILE A 510 29.08 16.16 -12.64
C ILE A 510 30.16 16.93 -11.88
N ASP A 511 30.64 18.01 -12.49
CA ASP A 511 31.67 18.87 -11.91
C ASP A 511 31.02 20.02 -11.14
N PHE A 512 31.34 20.11 -9.85
CA PHE A 512 30.84 21.11 -8.92
C PHE A 512 31.92 22.17 -8.69
N PRO A 513 31.90 23.29 -9.43
CA PRO A 513 32.82 24.39 -9.19
C PRO A 513 32.54 25.03 -7.84
N SER A 514 33.54 25.72 -7.29
CA SER A 514 33.34 26.57 -6.12
C SER A 514 32.49 27.77 -6.51
N TYR A 515 31.71 28.24 -5.55
CA TYR A 515 30.91 29.44 -5.72
C TYR A 515 31.80 30.67 -5.87
N THR A 516 31.30 31.63 -6.62
CA THR A 516 31.81 33.00 -6.64
C THR A 516 31.50 33.70 -5.31
N SER A 517 32.22 34.79 -5.01
CA SER A 517 31.96 35.61 -3.82
C SER A 517 30.51 36.10 -3.77
N HIS A 518 29.98 36.52 -4.92
CA HIS A 518 28.60 36.98 -5.06
C HIS A 518 27.58 35.87 -4.79
N GLU A 519 27.76 34.68 -5.38
CA GLU A 519 26.87 33.53 -5.12
C GLU A 519 26.88 33.14 -3.63
N LEU A 520 28.02 33.24 -2.93
CA LEU A 520 28.09 32.96 -1.49
C LEU A 520 27.33 33.99 -0.65
N VAL A 521 27.35 35.27 -1.06
CA VAL A 521 26.56 36.34 -0.43
C VAL A 521 25.07 36.12 -0.65
N GLU A 522 24.66 35.75 -1.87
CA GLU A 522 23.28 35.36 -2.15
C GLU A 522 22.84 34.15 -1.31
N ILE A 523 23.73 33.16 -1.12
CA ILE A 523 23.46 32.01 -0.26
C ILE A 523 23.29 32.46 1.20
N ALA A 524 24.14 33.37 1.69
CA ALA A 524 24.02 33.92 3.03
C ALA A 524 22.69 34.63 3.24
N HIS A 525 22.31 35.50 2.30
CA HIS A 525 21.04 36.22 2.30
C HIS A 525 19.86 35.26 2.33
N LYS A 526 19.83 34.26 1.43
CA LYS A 526 18.73 33.28 1.37
C LYS A 526 18.64 32.41 2.63
N MET A 527 19.78 32.03 3.22
CA MET A 527 19.80 31.28 4.48
C MET A 527 19.26 32.10 5.64
N ALA A 528 19.60 33.38 5.72
CA ALA A 528 19.09 34.29 6.75
C ALA A 528 17.58 34.53 6.57
N GLU A 529 17.11 34.77 5.34
CA GLU A 529 15.68 34.98 5.04
C GLU A 529 14.82 33.78 5.46
N GLN A 530 15.31 32.55 5.27
CA GLN A 530 14.63 31.32 5.70
C GLN A 530 14.55 31.15 7.23
N ARG A 531 15.29 31.97 7.99
CA ARG A 531 15.41 31.93 9.45
C ARG A 531 14.95 33.25 10.09
N ASP A 532 14.11 34.00 9.39
CA ASP A 532 13.60 35.30 9.81
C ASP A 532 14.73 36.26 10.23
N SER A 533 15.85 36.24 9.51
CA SER A 533 17.03 37.06 9.81
C SER A 533 17.44 37.87 8.58
N VAL A 534 17.97 39.07 8.80
CA VAL A 534 18.38 40.00 7.74
C VAL A 534 19.75 40.56 8.06
N PHE A 535 20.67 40.52 7.10
CA PHE A 535 21.99 41.15 7.25
C PHE A 535 21.92 42.65 6.94
N GLU A 536 22.65 43.45 7.72
CA GLU A 536 22.98 44.81 7.30
C GLU A 536 23.77 44.80 5.98
N GLN A 537 23.57 45.82 5.16
CA GLN A 537 24.25 45.94 3.87
C GLN A 537 25.79 46.00 4.02
N SER A 538 26.29 46.61 5.10
CA SER A 538 27.72 46.62 5.46
C SER A 538 28.24 45.22 5.72
N ALA A 539 27.50 44.40 6.47
CA ALA A 539 27.85 43.02 6.76
C ALA A 539 27.95 42.17 5.48
N LEU A 540 27.02 42.36 4.53
CA LEU A 540 27.07 41.69 3.23
C LEU A 540 28.30 42.10 2.40
N HIS A 541 28.67 43.39 2.41
CA HIS A 541 29.88 43.86 1.72
C HIS A 541 31.16 43.27 2.34
N ASP A 542 31.23 43.18 3.67
CA ASP A 542 32.37 42.60 4.39
C ASP A 542 32.51 41.10 4.07
N LEU A 543 31.40 40.38 4.02
CA LEU A 543 31.36 38.98 3.59
C LEU A 543 31.82 38.80 2.14
N GLU A 544 31.34 39.65 1.21
CA GLU A 544 31.75 39.57 -0.19
C GLU A 544 33.26 39.76 -0.35
N ALA A 545 33.82 40.78 0.33
CA ALA A 545 35.25 41.06 0.33
C ALA A 545 36.07 39.90 0.93
N LEU A 546 35.59 39.32 2.03
CA LEU A 546 36.18 38.14 2.64
C LEU A 546 36.19 36.95 1.67
N PHE A 547 35.05 36.62 1.05
CA PHE A 547 34.94 35.48 0.15
C PHE A 547 35.82 35.67 -1.09
N ALA A 548 35.88 36.89 -1.65
CA ALA A 548 36.77 37.20 -2.77
C ALA A 548 38.24 36.96 -2.41
N LYS A 549 38.65 37.30 -1.19
CA LYS A 549 40.00 37.06 -0.69
C LYS A 549 40.30 35.58 -0.48
N LEU A 550 39.40 34.84 0.15
CA LEU A 550 39.53 33.38 0.32
C LEU A 550 39.55 32.64 -1.01
N ALA A 551 38.87 33.16 -2.04
CA ALA A 551 38.89 32.60 -3.39
C ALA A 551 40.22 32.86 -4.12
N ALA A 552 40.92 33.96 -3.80
CA ALA A 552 42.20 34.33 -4.39
C ALA A 552 43.41 33.68 -3.70
N GLU A 553 43.32 33.42 -2.40
CA GLU A 553 44.41 32.81 -1.62
C GLU A 553 44.38 31.27 -1.70
N SER A 554 45.56 30.65 -1.62
CA SER A 554 45.70 29.20 -1.50
C SER A 554 46.51 28.84 -0.25
N THR A 555 46.00 27.87 0.50
CA THR A 555 46.62 27.35 1.72
C THR A 555 46.73 25.82 1.57
N PRO A 556 47.77 25.18 2.13
CA PRO A 556 47.80 23.73 2.23
C PRO A 556 46.65 23.22 3.10
N ASP A 557 45.94 22.18 2.65
CA ASP A 557 44.95 21.47 3.46
C ASP A 557 45.63 20.57 4.51
N THR A 558 44.83 19.80 5.25
CA THR A 558 45.31 18.85 6.27
C THR A 558 46.24 17.76 5.71
N ASN A 559 46.20 17.48 4.41
CA ASN A 559 47.06 16.53 3.72
C ASN A 559 48.26 17.22 3.04
N GLY A 560 48.45 18.53 3.24
CA GLY A 560 49.52 19.32 2.64
C GLY A 560 49.29 19.68 1.18
N ILE A 561 48.08 19.46 0.64
CA ILE A 561 47.73 19.79 -0.74
C ILE A 561 47.28 21.25 -0.80
N SER A 562 47.98 22.07 -1.61
CA SER A 562 47.60 23.47 -1.81
C SER A 562 46.22 23.55 -2.48
N ARG A 563 45.23 24.13 -1.78
CA ARG A 563 43.86 24.35 -2.25
C ARG A 563 43.48 25.80 -2.02
N ARG A 564 42.47 26.32 -2.71
CA ARG A 564 41.98 27.68 -2.40
C ARG A 564 41.50 27.70 -0.95
N SER A 565 41.76 28.80 -0.25
CA SER A 565 41.32 28.95 1.15
C SER A 565 39.80 28.82 1.26
N LEU A 566 39.04 29.26 0.24
CA LEU A 566 37.59 29.06 0.15
C LEU A 566 37.17 27.57 0.07
N ASP A 567 37.94 26.75 -0.64
CA ASP A 567 37.66 25.32 -0.80
C ASP A 567 37.93 24.56 0.50
N ILE A 568 38.94 24.99 1.26
CA ILE A 568 39.23 24.49 2.62
C ILE A 568 38.13 24.92 3.59
N ALA A 569 37.68 26.18 3.51
CA ALA A 569 36.62 26.69 4.37
C ALA A 569 35.29 25.95 4.16
N GLY A 570 35.04 25.48 2.94
CA GLY A 570 33.87 24.65 2.62
C GLY A 570 32.69 25.43 2.07
N ASN A 571 32.93 26.48 1.27
CA ASN A 571 31.90 27.14 0.45
C ASN A 571 30.57 27.39 1.19
N GLY A 572 29.43 26.86 0.73
CA GLY A 572 28.13 27.06 1.36
C GLY A 572 28.03 26.50 2.78
N ARG A 573 28.86 25.53 3.17
CA ARG A 573 28.97 25.07 4.57
C ARG A 573 29.60 26.15 5.45
N PHE A 574 30.61 26.85 4.93
CA PHE A 574 31.21 27.99 5.62
C PHE A 574 30.20 29.12 5.80
N VAL A 575 29.44 29.43 4.75
CA VAL A 575 28.36 30.43 4.81
C VAL A 575 27.32 30.08 5.87
N ARG A 576 26.87 28.81 5.93
CA ARG A 576 25.95 28.35 6.97
C ARG A 576 26.51 28.61 8.38
N ASN A 577 27.76 28.20 8.62
CA ASN A 577 28.40 28.42 9.92
C ASN A 577 28.52 29.92 10.27
N ILE A 578 28.76 30.77 9.28
CA ILE A 578 28.77 32.24 9.46
C ILE A 578 27.38 32.73 9.86
N VAL A 579 26.32 32.31 9.15
CA VAL A 579 24.94 32.73 9.44
C VAL A 579 24.55 32.32 10.86
N GLU A 580 24.68 31.03 11.19
CA GLU A 580 24.34 30.49 12.52
C GLU A 580 25.12 31.20 13.64
N ARG A 581 26.42 31.41 13.45
CA ARG A 581 27.25 32.09 14.46
C ARG A 581 26.99 33.59 14.55
N SER A 582 26.61 34.23 13.45
CA SER A 582 26.27 35.66 13.48
C SER A 582 24.90 35.90 14.13
N GLU A 583 23.97 34.95 14.04
CA GLU A 583 22.74 34.94 14.84
C GLU A 583 23.08 34.84 16.34
N GLU A 584 23.98 33.92 16.74
CA GLU A 584 24.44 33.81 18.14
C GLU A 584 25.05 35.13 18.66
N GLU A 585 25.89 35.80 17.85
CA GLU A 585 26.48 37.09 18.21
C GLU A 585 25.42 38.22 18.27
N ARG A 586 24.40 38.19 17.39
CA ARG A 586 23.24 39.09 17.47
C ARG A 586 22.49 38.87 18.78
N GLU A 587 22.16 37.64 19.14
CA GLU A 587 21.48 37.32 20.41
C GLU A 587 22.29 37.80 21.61
N PHE A 588 23.60 37.57 21.59
CA PHE A 588 24.51 38.08 22.62
C PHE A 588 24.49 39.61 22.70
N ARG A 589 24.54 40.31 21.57
CA ARG A 589 24.43 41.78 21.52
C ARG A 589 23.10 42.26 22.11
N LEU A 590 21.99 41.64 21.74
CA LEU A 590 20.66 42.04 22.19
C LEU A 590 20.48 41.81 23.70
N ASP A 591 20.98 40.70 24.24
CA ASP A 591 20.96 40.38 25.68
C ASP A 591 21.81 41.37 26.52
N HIS A 592 22.75 42.07 25.90
CA HIS A 592 23.60 43.08 26.55
C HIS A 592 23.20 44.53 26.18
N SER A 593 22.04 44.72 25.55
CA SER A 593 21.51 46.04 25.20
C SER A 593 20.64 46.65 26.32
N GLU A 594 20.33 47.94 26.22
CA GLU A 594 19.44 48.62 27.18
C GLU A 594 18.03 47.98 27.25
N HIS A 595 17.57 47.40 26.14
CA HIS A 595 16.26 46.73 26.03
C HIS A 595 16.23 45.31 26.62
N ALA A 596 17.38 44.71 26.96
CA ALA A 596 17.44 43.35 27.48
C ALA A 596 16.63 43.18 28.78
N GLY A 597 16.68 44.19 29.66
CA GLY A 597 15.96 44.18 30.93
C GLY A 597 14.44 44.36 30.79
N SER A 598 13.96 45.03 29.74
CA SER A 598 12.53 45.26 29.49
C SER A 598 11.92 44.23 28.54
N GLY A 599 12.72 43.61 27.66
CA GLY A 599 12.24 42.77 26.56
C GLY A 599 11.56 43.56 25.43
N GLU A 600 11.64 44.89 25.45
CA GLU A 600 11.01 45.76 24.46
C GLU A 600 11.89 45.88 23.21
N PHE A 601 11.99 44.80 22.43
CA PHE A 601 12.66 44.78 21.13
C PHE A 601 11.63 44.92 19.99
N SER A 602 11.99 45.64 18.95
CA SER A 602 11.27 45.61 17.66
C SER A 602 11.61 44.35 16.87
N ASP A 603 10.71 43.91 15.98
CA ASP A 603 10.98 42.81 15.06
C ASP A 603 12.24 43.09 14.23
N GLU A 604 12.45 44.34 13.78
CA GLU A 604 13.65 44.74 13.03
C GLU A 604 14.94 44.51 13.83
N GLU A 605 14.97 44.85 15.13
CA GLU A 605 16.13 44.61 16.00
C GLU A 605 16.40 43.11 16.21
N LEU A 606 15.33 42.32 16.38
CA LEU A 606 15.44 40.87 16.56
C LEU A 606 15.90 40.17 15.29
N MET A 607 15.54 40.68 14.11
CA MET A 607 15.92 40.09 12.83
C MET A 607 17.32 40.52 12.34
N THR A 608 17.81 41.69 12.72
CA THR A 608 19.00 42.31 12.11
C THR A 608 20.35 41.76 12.63
N ILE A 609 21.15 41.22 11.71
CA ILE A 609 22.56 40.84 11.91
C ILE A 609 23.46 41.97 11.40
N THR A 610 24.26 42.55 12.29
CA THR A 610 25.12 43.72 12.00
C THR A 610 26.51 43.31 11.52
N ALA A 611 27.26 44.27 10.99
CA ALA A 611 28.66 44.03 10.62
C ALA A 611 29.55 43.61 11.80
N ASP A 612 29.27 44.08 13.02
CA ASP A 612 30.04 43.68 14.23
C ASP A 612 29.81 42.21 14.59
N ASP A 613 28.57 41.72 14.48
CA ASP A 613 28.24 40.30 14.72
C ASP A 613 29.00 39.40 13.74
N VAL A 614 29.02 39.79 12.46
CA VAL A 614 29.74 39.06 11.41
C VAL A 614 31.25 39.10 11.64
N GLY A 615 31.79 40.25 12.03
CA GLY A 615 33.22 40.38 12.36
C GLY A 615 33.63 39.43 13.49
N ARG A 616 32.81 39.33 14.55
CA ARG A 616 33.03 38.44 15.69
C ARG A 616 32.82 36.96 15.35
N SER A 617 31.98 36.65 14.37
CA SER A 617 31.72 35.27 13.95
C SER A 617 32.83 34.72 13.04
N VAL A 618 33.32 35.51 12.08
CA VAL A 618 34.25 35.10 11.03
C VAL A 618 35.63 34.75 11.56
N GLU A 619 36.22 35.58 12.43
CA GLU A 619 37.61 35.38 12.87
C GLU A 619 37.80 34.05 13.64
N PRO A 620 36.95 33.67 14.62
CA PRO A 620 37.01 32.37 15.26
C PRO A 620 36.82 31.21 14.28
N LEU A 621 35.91 31.34 13.31
CA LEU A 621 35.65 30.28 12.33
C LEU A 621 36.86 30.03 11.43
N LEU A 622 37.49 31.09 10.90
CA LEU A 622 38.70 30.97 10.10
C LEU A 622 39.86 30.38 10.91
N ARG A 623 40.04 30.83 12.15
CA ARG A 623 41.07 30.31 13.05
C ARG A 623 40.87 28.81 13.32
N GLY A 624 39.63 28.37 13.52
CA GLY A 624 39.28 26.96 13.69
C GLY A 624 39.59 26.10 12.46
N LEU A 625 39.64 26.69 11.26
CA LEU A 625 40.01 26.06 10.01
C LEU A 625 41.51 26.17 9.68
N GLY A 626 42.31 26.78 10.56
CA GLY A 626 43.73 27.06 10.30
C GLY A 626 43.96 28.11 9.20
N LEU A 627 42.94 28.89 8.86
CA LEU A 627 43.01 29.97 7.88
C LEU A 627 43.24 31.30 8.60
N SER A 628 44.05 32.17 8.00
CA SER A 628 44.23 33.54 8.47
C SER A 628 44.10 34.51 7.31
N VAL A 629 43.16 35.43 7.41
CA VAL A 629 42.99 36.50 6.43
C VAL A 629 43.71 37.72 6.98
N ARG A 630 44.93 38.01 6.49
CA ARG A 630 45.70 39.20 6.93
C ARG A 630 44.98 40.45 6.47
N ALA A 631 44.41 41.27 7.36
CA ALA A 631 43.69 42.50 7.05
C ALA A 631 44.19 43.22 5.78
#